data_AF-A0A2S7JT89-F1
#
_entry.id   AF-A0A2S7JT89-F1
#
_cell.length_a   1.000
_cell.length_b   1.000
_cell.length_c   1.000
_cell.angle_alpha   90.00
_cell.angle_beta   90.00
_cell.angle_gamma   90.00
#
_symmetry.space_group_name_H-M   'P 1'
#
loop_
_entity.id
_entity.type
_entity.pdbx_description
1 polymer ?
#
loop_
_entity_poly.entity_id
_entity_poly.type
_entity_poly.pdbx_seq_one_letter_code
_entity_poly.pdbx_strand_id
1 'polypeptide(L)'
;MNRLNITRLAMTALLAGTAMAATLPAQAQPMMGEMGMHHDDDRMHERMGKRWEKRQTELKAKLHLAPSQEPVWTAFLQGMKAPANRPMQPVDREALAKLSTPERLEKMNAMHEANFAAMQTHIKQRTEATRTFYNQLSVEQQKVFDAETLPEHGHWKGRRN
;
A
#
# COMPACT_ATOMS: atom_id res chain seq x y z
N MET A 1 -38.35 -29.50 49.47
CA MET A 1 -39.55 -28.71 49.82
C MET A 1 -39.22 -27.25 49.68
N ASN A 2 -40.00 -26.52 48.89
CA ASN A 2 -39.79 -25.12 48.58
C ASN A 2 -40.90 -24.29 49.26
N ARG A 3 -40.48 -23.16 49.84
CA ARG A 3 -41.21 -21.91 50.18
C ARG A 3 -41.99 -21.87 51.50
N LEU A 4 -41.75 -20.78 52.25
CA LEU A 4 -42.76 -19.76 52.58
C LEU A 4 -42.06 -18.45 53.01
N ASN A 5 -42.38 -17.37 52.30
CA ASN A 5 -41.96 -15.98 52.51
C ASN A 5 -43.08 -15.21 53.22
N ILE A 6 -42.77 -14.27 54.13
CA ILE A 6 -43.65 -13.17 54.60
C ILE A 6 -42.73 -11.99 55.01
N THR A 7 -42.49 -10.97 54.17
CA THR A 7 -43.12 -9.60 54.16
C THR A 7 -42.89 -8.79 55.45
N ARG A 8 -42.54 -7.50 55.52
CA ARG A 8 -42.49 -6.29 54.67
C ARG A 8 -41.61 -5.25 55.42
N LEU A 9 -40.96 -4.31 54.75
CA LEU A 9 -41.32 -2.87 54.82
C LEU A 9 -40.45 -2.04 53.87
N ALA A 10 -41.12 -1.11 53.17
CA ALA A 10 -40.55 -0.15 52.26
C ALA A 10 -40.06 1.11 52.99
N MET A 11 -39.03 1.78 52.45
CA MET A 11 -38.92 3.23 52.49
C MET A 11 -38.11 3.72 51.29
N THR A 12 -38.82 4.39 50.38
CA THR A 12 -38.30 5.26 49.34
C THR A 12 -37.90 6.61 49.96
N ALA A 13 -36.71 7.11 49.62
CA ALA A 13 -36.40 8.54 49.71
C ALA A 13 -35.60 8.94 48.46
N LEU A 14 -36.23 9.79 47.65
CA LEU A 14 -35.73 10.38 46.43
C LEU A 14 -35.32 11.83 46.75
N LEU A 15 -34.05 12.20 46.55
CA LEU A 15 -33.56 13.58 46.50
C LEU A 15 -32.44 13.60 45.45
N ALA A 16 -32.71 14.03 44.23
CA ALA A 16 -32.70 15.41 43.74
C ALA A 16 -31.28 15.97 43.52
N GLY A 17 -30.86 15.93 42.25
CA GLY A 17 -30.22 17.03 41.53
C GLY A 17 -28.84 17.53 41.98
N THR A 18 -27.83 17.32 41.13
CA THR A 18 -27.03 18.45 40.62
C THR A 18 -26.31 18.05 39.34
N ALA A 19 -26.71 18.69 38.23
CA ALA A 19 -25.93 18.73 37.00
C ALA A 19 -24.76 19.70 37.23
N MET A 20 -23.52 19.20 37.21
CA MET A 20 -22.36 20.06 37.05
C MET A 20 -21.95 20.05 35.58
N ALA A 21 -22.60 20.93 34.81
CA ALA A 21 -22.03 21.42 33.57
C ALA A 21 -21.04 22.54 33.94
N ALA A 22 -19.75 22.20 34.02
CA ALA A 22 -18.68 23.18 34.02
C ALA A 22 -17.84 22.95 32.76
N THR A 23 -18.03 23.87 31.84
CA THR A 23 -17.34 24.02 30.56
C THR A 23 -15.83 24.16 30.78
N LEU A 24 -15.05 23.18 30.33
CA LEU A 24 -13.63 23.36 30.07
C LEU A 24 -13.46 23.84 28.63
N PRO A 25 -12.76 24.96 28.36
CA PRO A 25 -12.29 25.21 27.01
C PRO A 25 -11.18 24.19 26.77
N ALA A 26 -11.49 23.10 26.07
CA ALA A 26 -10.47 22.31 25.43
C ALA A 26 -9.85 23.20 24.35
N GLN A 27 -8.79 23.94 24.71
CA GLN A 27 -7.83 24.43 23.73
C GLN A 27 -7.26 23.19 23.04
N ALA A 28 -7.92 22.80 21.95
CA ALA A 28 -7.37 21.90 20.96
C ALA A 28 -6.14 22.60 20.39
N GLN A 29 -4.99 22.34 20.99
CA GLN A 29 -3.71 22.61 20.36
C GLN A 29 -3.74 21.87 19.02
N PRO A 30 -3.46 22.53 17.87
CA PRO A 30 -3.31 21.83 16.62
C PRO A 30 -2.01 21.02 16.70
N MET A 31 -2.08 19.83 17.31
CA MET A 31 -1.05 18.80 17.24
C MET A 31 -1.23 18.06 15.91
N MET A 32 -1.10 18.79 14.82
CA MET A 32 -0.75 18.24 13.53
C MET A 32 0.31 19.15 12.96
N GLY A 33 1.54 18.92 13.42
CA GLY A 33 2.71 19.37 12.69
C GLY A 33 2.54 18.92 11.25
N GLU A 34 2.68 19.87 10.35
CA GLU A 34 2.81 19.69 8.92
C GLU A 34 3.96 18.71 8.66
N MET A 35 3.65 17.42 8.70
CA MET A 35 4.61 16.38 8.38
C MET A 35 4.74 16.39 6.87
N GLY A 36 5.65 17.22 6.38
CA GLY A 36 5.98 17.38 4.97
C GLY A 36 6.44 16.06 4.36
N MET A 37 5.48 15.26 3.89
CA MET A 37 5.71 14.02 3.13
C MET A 37 6.27 14.29 1.73
N HIS A 38 6.20 15.53 1.25
CA HIS A 38 6.59 15.87 -0.13
C HIS A 38 8.11 15.91 -0.38
N HIS A 39 8.96 16.10 0.65
CA HIS A 39 10.41 16.26 0.44
C HIS A 39 11.19 14.94 0.30
N ASP A 40 10.60 13.81 0.71
CA ASP A 40 11.27 12.51 0.67
C ASP A 40 10.88 11.65 -0.53
N ASP A 41 9.79 11.98 -1.24
CA ASP A 41 9.33 11.22 -2.40
C ASP A 41 10.38 11.21 -3.51
N ASP A 42 10.93 12.37 -3.90
CA ASP A 42 11.93 12.46 -4.98
C ASP A 42 13.21 11.69 -4.64
N ARG A 43 13.68 11.78 -3.39
CA ARG A 43 14.86 11.04 -2.92
C ARG A 43 14.61 9.54 -2.86
N MET A 44 13.41 9.11 -2.48
CA MET A 44 13.03 7.71 -2.50
C MET A 44 12.94 7.18 -3.93
N HIS A 45 12.34 7.95 -4.84
CA HIS A 45 12.26 7.64 -6.27
C HIS A 45 13.64 7.45 -6.89
N GLU A 46 14.56 8.38 -6.64
CA GLU A 46 15.94 8.30 -7.13
C GLU A 46 16.67 7.07 -6.57
N ARG A 47 16.55 6.81 -5.26
CA ARG A 47 17.15 5.62 -4.63
C ARG A 47 16.60 4.32 -5.21
N MET A 48 15.30 4.25 -5.47
CA MET A 48 14.66 3.09 -6.07
C MET A 48 15.10 2.89 -7.53
N GLY A 49 15.23 3.97 -8.30
CA GLY A 49 15.78 3.96 -9.66
C GLY A 49 17.20 3.40 -9.68
N LYS A 50 18.11 3.95 -8.87
CA LYS A 50 19.51 3.47 -8.77
C LYS A 50 19.60 2.00 -8.36
N ARG A 51 18.79 1.56 -7.40
CA ARG A 51 18.73 0.14 -6.98
C ARG A 51 18.20 -0.75 -8.09
N TRP A 52 17.21 -0.28 -8.85
CA TRP A 52 16.68 -1.01 -9.99
C TRP A 52 17.75 -1.18 -11.07
N GLU A 53 18.39 -0.08 -11.49
CA GLU A 53 19.49 -0.09 -12.48
C GLU A 53 20.62 -1.03 -12.05
N LYS A 54 21.10 -0.90 -10.81
CA LYS A 54 22.15 -1.78 -10.25
C LYS A 54 21.78 -3.26 -10.37
N ARG A 55 20.56 -3.64 -9.97
CA ARG A 55 20.09 -5.03 -10.08
C ARG A 55 20.02 -5.51 -11.53
N GLN A 56 19.61 -4.66 -12.47
CA GLN A 56 19.58 -5.03 -13.89
C GLN A 56 20.99 -5.25 -14.44
N THR A 57 21.95 -4.39 -14.09
CA THR A 57 23.35 -4.55 -14.50
C THR A 57 23.96 -5.82 -13.92
N GLU A 58 23.75 -6.10 -12.64
CA GLU A 58 24.23 -7.31 -11.96
C GLU A 58 23.61 -8.57 -12.57
N LEU A 59 22.29 -8.58 -12.80
CA LEU A 59 21.59 -9.70 -13.43
C LEU A 59 22.12 -9.95 -14.85
N LYS A 60 22.26 -8.90 -15.67
CA LYS A 60 22.79 -9.02 -17.03
C LYS A 60 24.19 -9.63 -17.04
N ALA A 61 25.06 -9.20 -16.12
CA ALA A 61 26.41 -9.72 -15.98
C ALA A 61 26.41 -11.21 -15.61
N LYS A 62 25.60 -11.62 -14.63
CA LYS A 62 25.49 -13.02 -14.19
C LYS A 62 24.89 -13.94 -15.26
N LEU A 63 23.99 -13.43 -16.10
CA LEU A 63 23.40 -14.20 -17.19
C LEU A 63 24.36 -14.44 -18.36
N HIS A 64 25.48 -13.72 -18.45
CA HIS A 64 26.44 -13.82 -19.55
C HIS A 64 25.75 -13.85 -20.93
N LEU A 65 24.86 -12.88 -21.16
CA LEU A 65 24.03 -12.85 -22.37
C LEU A 65 24.90 -12.78 -23.64
N ALA A 66 24.55 -13.59 -24.63
CA ALA A 66 25.16 -13.51 -25.95
C ALA A 66 24.76 -12.19 -26.65
N PRO A 67 25.58 -11.66 -27.57
CA PRO A 67 25.23 -10.46 -28.33
C PRO A 67 23.88 -10.56 -29.06
N SER A 68 23.48 -11.78 -29.47
CA SER A 68 22.19 -12.04 -30.09
C SER A 68 20.98 -11.91 -29.14
N GLN A 69 21.19 -11.99 -27.82
CA GLN A 69 20.15 -11.88 -26.80
C GLN A 69 19.91 -10.43 -26.33
N GLU A 70 20.80 -9.49 -26.69
CA GLU A 70 20.70 -8.07 -26.33
C GLU A 70 19.38 -7.38 -26.73
N PRO A 71 18.79 -7.65 -27.91
CA PRO A 71 17.50 -7.08 -28.27
C PRO A 71 16.37 -7.52 -27.32
N VAL A 72 16.38 -8.80 -26.93
CA VAL A 72 15.39 -9.39 -26.02
C VAL A 72 15.58 -8.91 -24.59
N TRP A 73 16.82 -8.72 -24.13
CA TRP A 73 17.12 -8.06 -22.86
C TRP A 73 16.58 -6.63 -22.82
N THR A 74 16.78 -5.87 -23.89
CA THR A 74 16.28 -4.49 -23.97
C THR A 74 14.75 -4.44 -23.91
N ALA A 75 14.07 -5.33 -24.64
CA ALA A 75 12.61 -5.45 -24.59
C ALA A 75 12.09 -5.82 -23.19
N PHE A 76 12.77 -6.75 -22.51
CA PHE A 76 12.49 -7.10 -21.12
C PHE A 76 12.56 -5.88 -20.19
N LEU A 77 13.64 -5.11 -20.27
CA LEU A 77 13.81 -3.91 -19.44
C LEU A 77 12.72 -2.87 -19.67
N GLN A 78 12.29 -2.65 -20.92
CA GLN A 78 11.20 -1.73 -21.21
C GLN A 78 9.87 -2.23 -20.63
N GLY A 79 9.58 -3.52 -20.73
CA GLY A 79 8.38 -4.12 -20.13
C GLY A 79 8.38 -4.11 -18.60
N MET A 80 9.55 -3.97 -17.97
CA MET A 80 9.71 -3.94 -16.51
C MET A 80 9.68 -2.55 -15.89
N LYS A 81 9.78 -1.48 -16.69
CA LYS A 81 9.70 -0.10 -16.20
C LYS A 81 8.31 0.18 -15.63
N ALA A 82 8.28 0.92 -14.52
CA ALA A 82 7.02 1.47 -14.02
C ALA A 82 6.50 2.50 -15.04
N PRO A 83 5.18 2.57 -15.26
CA PRO A 83 4.58 3.62 -16.08
C PRO A 83 4.96 5.00 -15.53
N ALA A 84 5.32 5.93 -16.42
CA ALA A 84 5.69 7.29 -16.05
C ALA A 84 4.56 8.02 -15.30
N ASN A 85 3.31 7.70 -15.66
CA ASN A 85 2.14 8.13 -14.92
C ASN A 85 1.73 7.00 -13.98
N ARG A 86 1.96 7.19 -12.67
CA ARG A 86 1.40 6.29 -11.67
C ARG A 86 -0.11 6.22 -11.90
N PRO A 87 -0.70 5.03 -12.01
CA PRO A 87 -2.13 4.89 -12.28
C PRO A 87 -3.02 5.36 -11.12
N MET A 88 -2.43 5.84 -10.02
CA MET A 88 -3.17 6.27 -8.84
C MET A 88 -3.73 7.66 -9.11
N GLN A 89 -5.03 7.72 -9.37
CA GLN A 89 -5.72 9.00 -9.51
C GLN A 89 -5.54 9.82 -8.22
N PRO A 90 -5.08 11.08 -8.31
CA PRO A 90 -5.01 11.97 -7.15
C PRO A 90 -6.39 12.09 -6.50
N VAL A 91 -6.43 12.01 -5.18
CA VAL A 91 -7.67 12.21 -4.43
C VAL A 91 -7.92 13.71 -4.29
N ASP A 92 -8.95 14.20 -4.96
CA ASP A 92 -9.46 15.56 -4.76
C ASP A 92 -10.23 15.63 -3.43
N ARG A 93 -9.54 16.11 -2.40
CA ARG A 93 -10.06 16.19 -1.03
C ARG A 93 -11.23 17.18 -0.92
N GLU A 94 -11.21 18.27 -1.69
CA GLU A 94 -12.27 19.28 -1.65
C GLU A 94 -13.55 18.76 -2.31
N ALA A 95 -13.41 18.03 -3.42
CA ALA A 95 -14.56 17.37 -4.05
C ALA A 95 -15.18 16.31 -3.14
N LEU A 96 -14.37 15.55 -2.38
CA LEU A 96 -14.89 14.57 -1.42
C LEU A 96 -15.57 15.20 -0.20
N ALA A 97 -15.12 16.40 0.22
CA ALA A 97 -15.71 17.11 1.36
C ALA A 97 -17.14 17.57 1.08
N LYS A 98 -17.48 17.83 -0.19
CA LYS A 98 -18.82 18.23 -0.64
C LYS A 98 -19.83 17.06 -0.75
N LEU A 99 -19.35 15.82 -0.64
CA LEU A 99 -20.18 14.62 -0.70
C LEU A 99 -20.62 14.17 0.70
N SER A 100 -21.82 13.61 0.78
CA SER A 100 -22.26 12.88 1.97
C SER A 100 -21.39 11.64 2.22
N THR A 101 -21.41 11.10 3.44
CA THR A 101 -20.59 9.92 3.79
C THR A 101 -20.84 8.71 2.88
N PRO A 102 -22.10 8.32 2.56
CA PRO A 102 -22.36 7.20 1.65
C PRO A 102 -21.79 7.43 0.24
N GLU A 103 -22.01 8.61 -0.34
CA GLU A 103 -21.48 8.97 -1.66
C GLU A 103 -19.96 9.02 -1.70
N ARG A 104 -19.34 9.47 -0.59
CA ARG A 104 -17.88 9.47 -0.46
C ARG A 104 -17.32 8.04 -0.47
N LEU A 105 -17.97 7.10 0.23
CA LEU A 105 -17.56 5.69 0.23
C LEU A 105 -17.65 5.08 -1.16
N GLU A 106 -18.75 5.34 -1.87
CA GLU A 106 -18.94 4.87 -3.25
C GLU A 106 -17.86 5.43 -4.19
N LYS A 107 -17.58 6.73 -4.12
CA LYS A 107 -16.54 7.36 -4.93
C LYS A 107 -15.14 6.81 -4.62
N MET A 108 -14.83 6.55 -3.35
CA MET A 108 -13.55 5.95 -2.97
C MET A 108 -13.43 4.51 -3.47
N ASN A 109 -14.48 3.71 -3.38
CA ASN A 109 -14.50 2.35 -3.92
C ASN A 109 -14.25 2.35 -5.43
N ALA A 110 -14.95 3.22 -6.17
CA ALA A 110 -14.75 3.36 -7.62
C ALA A 110 -13.30 3.75 -7.98
N MET A 111 -12.70 4.67 -7.21
CA MET A 111 -11.28 5.03 -7.40
C MET A 111 -10.35 3.85 -7.09
N HIS A 112 -10.60 3.09 -6.04
CA HIS A 112 -9.82 1.89 -5.72
C HIS A 112 -9.91 0.82 -6.81
N GLU A 113 -11.11 0.57 -7.34
CA GLU A 113 -11.32 -0.36 -8.46
C GLU A 113 -10.58 0.08 -9.72
N ALA A 114 -10.66 1.37 -10.08
CA ALA A 114 -9.94 1.92 -11.22
C ALA A 114 -8.42 1.78 -11.07
N ASN A 115 -7.89 2.11 -9.88
CA ASN A 115 -6.46 1.96 -9.57
C ASN A 115 -6.03 0.49 -9.64
N PHE A 116 -6.86 -0.43 -9.13
CA PHE A 116 -6.60 -1.87 -9.18
C PHE A 116 -6.58 -2.40 -10.61
N ALA A 117 -7.55 -2.02 -11.44
CA ALA A 117 -7.61 -2.41 -12.85
C ALA A 117 -6.38 -1.94 -13.64
N ALA A 118 -5.93 -0.72 -13.40
CA ALA A 118 -4.72 -0.19 -14.01
C ALA A 118 -3.46 -0.93 -13.53
N MET A 119 -3.33 -1.18 -12.22
CA MET A 119 -2.24 -1.99 -11.67
C MET A 119 -2.23 -3.41 -12.27
N GLN A 120 -3.39 -4.04 -12.42
CA GLN A 120 -3.52 -5.37 -13.01
C GLN A 120 -2.98 -5.42 -14.45
N THR A 121 -3.20 -4.34 -15.22
CA THR A 121 -2.68 -4.21 -16.58
C THR A 121 -1.15 -4.19 -16.58
N HIS A 122 -0.55 -3.41 -15.69
CA HIS A 122 0.91 -3.36 -15.56
C HIS A 122 1.52 -4.69 -15.10
N ILE A 123 0.85 -5.40 -14.19
CA ILE A 123 1.30 -6.73 -13.77
C ILE A 123 1.31 -7.67 -14.98
N LYS A 124 0.25 -7.69 -15.79
CA LYS A 124 0.18 -8.53 -17.01
C LYS A 124 1.33 -8.21 -17.97
N GLN A 125 1.58 -6.94 -18.26
CA GLN A 125 2.68 -6.50 -19.13
C GLN A 125 4.05 -7.00 -18.63
N ARG A 126 4.32 -6.85 -17.32
CA ARG A 126 5.56 -7.34 -16.70
C ARG A 126 5.69 -8.85 -16.74
N THR A 127 4.59 -9.57 -16.51
CA THR A 127 4.56 -11.03 -16.59
C THR A 127 4.83 -11.52 -18.02
N GLU A 128 4.25 -10.88 -19.02
CA GLU A 128 4.46 -11.21 -20.43
C GLU A 128 5.89 -10.91 -20.88
N ALA A 129 6.45 -9.77 -20.48
CA ALA A 129 7.85 -9.41 -20.74
C ALA A 129 8.81 -10.42 -20.09
N THR A 130 8.59 -10.77 -18.83
CA THR A 130 9.38 -11.81 -18.13
C THR A 130 9.28 -13.16 -18.83
N ARG A 131 8.08 -13.61 -19.18
CA ARG A 131 7.87 -14.89 -19.87
C ARG A 131 8.60 -14.93 -21.21
N THR A 132 8.52 -13.84 -21.98
CA THR A 132 9.16 -13.73 -23.30
C THR A 132 10.68 -13.77 -23.17
N PHE A 133 11.24 -13.03 -22.21
CA PHE A 133 12.67 -13.04 -21.91
C PHE A 133 13.15 -14.43 -21.48
N TYR A 134 12.45 -15.04 -20.52
CA TYR A 134 12.79 -16.35 -19.96
C TYR A 134 12.83 -17.46 -21.01
N ASN A 135 11.92 -17.43 -21.98
CA ASN A 135 11.88 -18.40 -23.09
C ASN A 135 13.06 -18.27 -24.07
N GLN A 136 13.80 -17.15 -24.04
CA GLN A 136 14.97 -16.90 -24.88
C GLN A 136 16.30 -17.17 -24.15
N LEU A 137 16.22 -17.53 -22.87
CA LEU A 137 17.37 -17.93 -22.06
C LEU A 137 17.70 -19.41 -22.29
N SER A 138 18.98 -19.76 -22.21
CA SER A 138 19.41 -21.15 -22.11
C SER A 138 18.97 -21.76 -20.77
N VAL A 139 18.99 -23.09 -20.65
CA VAL A 139 18.67 -23.79 -19.38
C VAL A 139 19.57 -23.32 -18.22
N GLU A 140 20.84 -23.04 -18.50
CA GLU A 140 21.78 -22.54 -17.48
C GLU A 140 21.44 -21.11 -17.07
N GLN A 141 21.14 -20.24 -18.03
CA GLN A 141 20.72 -18.86 -17.78
C GLN A 141 19.39 -18.79 -17.02
N GLN A 142 18.45 -19.68 -17.33
CA GLN A 142 17.18 -19.80 -16.60
C GLN A 142 17.40 -20.08 -15.11
N LYS A 143 18.29 -21.02 -14.77
CA LYS A 143 18.65 -21.31 -13.36
C LYS A 143 19.22 -20.08 -12.63
N VAL A 144 20.08 -19.31 -13.30
CA VAL A 144 20.62 -18.06 -12.76
C VAL A 144 19.51 -17.04 -12.59
N PHE A 145 18.65 -16.87 -13.60
CA PHE A 145 17.52 -15.95 -13.53
C PHE A 145 16.59 -16.28 -12.36
N ASP A 146 16.24 -17.55 -12.17
CA ASP A 146 15.39 -18.00 -11.08
C ASP A 146 16.02 -17.69 -9.71
N ALA A 147 17.30 -18.00 -9.54
CA ALA A 147 18.01 -17.74 -8.29
C ALA A 147 18.09 -16.23 -7.96
N GLU A 148 18.31 -15.38 -8.97
CA GLU A 148 18.51 -13.95 -8.80
C GLU A 148 17.19 -13.14 -8.71
N THR A 149 16.08 -13.70 -9.18
CA THR A 149 14.79 -13.02 -9.21
C THR A 149 13.80 -13.51 -8.16
N LEU A 150 14.20 -14.51 -7.36
CA LEU A 150 13.48 -14.89 -6.15
C LEU A 150 13.22 -13.65 -5.28
N PRO A 151 11.95 -13.37 -4.91
CA PRO A 151 11.67 -12.33 -3.95
C PRO A 151 12.41 -12.63 -2.66
N GLU A 152 13.29 -11.73 -2.22
CA GLU A 152 13.82 -11.81 -0.85
C GLU A 152 12.63 -11.97 0.09
N HIS A 153 12.67 -12.97 0.97
CA HIS A 153 11.69 -13.11 2.04
C HIS A 153 11.73 -11.82 2.85
N GLY A 154 10.80 -10.90 2.56
CA GLY A 154 10.75 -9.60 3.18
C GLY A 154 10.78 -9.78 4.69
N HIS A 155 11.78 -9.20 5.34
CA HIS A 155 11.84 -9.11 6.79
C HIS A 155 10.69 -8.23 7.28
N TRP A 156 9.49 -8.79 7.36
CA TRP A 156 8.38 -8.27 8.13
C TRP A 156 8.66 -8.55 9.62
N LYS A 157 9.79 -8.03 10.12
CA LYS A 157 10.01 -7.91 11.56
C LYS A 157 9.11 -6.78 12.04
N GLY A 158 7.85 -7.11 12.29
CA GLY A 158 7.00 -6.28 13.13
C GLY A 158 7.72 -6.08 14.46
N ARG A 159 8.09 -4.85 14.80
CA ARG A 159 8.46 -4.50 16.17
C ARG A 159 7.22 -4.75 17.03
N ARG A 160 7.20 -5.87 17.73
CA ARG A 160 6.33 -6.06 18.88
C ARG A 160 6.95 -5.20 19.99
N ASN A 161 6.37 -4.04 20.25
CA ASN A 161 6.55 -3.35 21.53
C ASN A 161 5.77 -4.12 22.59
#